data_AF-A0A9E1KWA4-F1
#
_entry.id   AF-A0A9E1KWA4-F1
#
_cell.length_a   1.000
_cell.length_b   1.000
_cell.length_c   1.000
_cell.angle_alpha   90.00
_cell.angle_beta   90.00
_cell.angle_gamma   90.00
#
_symmetry.space_group_name_H-M   'P 1'
#
loop_
_entity.id
_entity.type
_entity.pdbx_description
1 polymer ?
#
loop_
_entity_poly.entity_id
_entity_poly.type
_entity_poly.pdbx_seq_one_letter_code
_entity_poly.pdbx_strand_id
1 'polypeptide(L)'
;MTTNKPAINQPQKAALILEGGGLRGVYGSGVIRYLMAQNIYLPYVIGVSSGACNGSNYVSRQIEHTVPRTQNSNPQHGQTYL
;
A
#
# COMPACT_ATOMS: atom_id res chain seq x y z
N MET A 1 36.93 -7.94 26.64
CA MET A 1 35.88 -8.57 25.80
C MET A 1 34.75 -7.57 25.63
N THR A 2 34.74 -6.82 24.53
CA THR A 2 33.66 -5.87 24.21
C THR A 2 32.55 -6.66 23.54
N THR A 3 31.34 -6.65 24.11
CA THR A 3 30.22 -7.38 23.53
C THR A 3 29.72 -6.57 22.33
N ASN A 4 29.87 -7.13 21.12
CA ASN A 4 29.17 -6.62 19.95
C ASN A 4 27.68 -6.86 20.18
N LYS A 5 26.97 -5.83 20.68
CA LYS A 5 25.51 -5.81 20.66
C LYS A 5 25.10 -5.95 19.18
N PRO A 6 24.33 -6.99 18.79
CA PRO A 6 23.88 -7.10 17.41
C PRO A 6 23.09 -5.84 17.07
N ALA A 7 23.41 -5.23 15.92
CA ALA A 7 22.65 -4.12 15.39
C ALA A 7 21.22 -4.62 15.17
N ILE A 8 20.34 -4.37 16.14
CA ILE A 8 18.90 -4.48 15.91
C ILE A 8 18.61 -3.53 14.75
N ASN A 9 18.13 -4.07 13.63
CA ASN A 9 17.63 -3.25 12.53
C ASN A 9 16.57 -2.34 13.14
N GLN A 10 16.94 -1.08 13.41
CA GLN A 10 16.01 -0.17 14.06
C GLN A 10 14.84 0.02 13.10
N PRO A 11 13.58 -0.13 13.56
CA PRO A 11 12.45 0.15 12.71
C PRO A 11 12.59 1.57 12.20
N GLN A 12 12.46 1.73 10.88
CA GLN A 12 12.62 3.02 10.22
C GLN A 12 11.62 4.00 10.85
N LYS A 13 12.13 5.05 11.53
CA LYS A 13 11.31 6.06 12.22
C LYS A 13 10.69 7.02 11.21
N ALA A 14 9.74 6.53 10.45
CA ALA A 14 9.08 7.28 9.38
C ALA A 14 7.56 7.03 9.41
N ALA A 15 6.82 8.08 9.10
CA ALA A 15 5.37 8.09 9.05
C ALA A 15 4.89 8.58 7.69
N LEU A 16 3.82 7.97 7.20
CA LEU A 16 3.12 8.36 5.98
C LEU A 16 1.86 9.14 6.34
N ILE A 17 1.77 10.39 5.93
CA ILE A 17 0.61 11.24 6.21
C ILE A 17 -0.13 11.49 4.89
N LEU A 18 -1.40 11.11 4.84
CA LEU A 18 -2.26 11.17 3.66
C LEU A 18 -3.39 12.16 3.90
N GLU A 19 -3.18 13.38 3.44
CA GLU A 19 -4.22 14.39 3.42
C GLU A 19 -5.32 13.99 2.42
N GLY A 20 -6.57 14.29 2.78
CA GLY A 20 -7.70 14.18 1.86
C GLY A 20 -7.81 15.45 1.03
N GLY A 21 -7.83 15.31 -0.28
CA GLY A 21 -8.21 16.36 -1.22
C GLY A 21 -9.24 15.80 -2.20
N GLY A 22 -10.00 16.68 -2.85
CA GLY A 22 -10.98 16.30 -3.90
C GLY A 22 -10.30 15.69 -5.13
N LEU A 23 -10.46 16.28 -6.31
CA LEU A 23 -9.77 15.82 -7.52
C LEU A 23 -8.22 15.82 -7.39
N ARG A 24 -7.67 16.65 -6.49
CA ARG A 24 -6.23 16.70 -6.20
C ARG A 24 -5.72 15.47 -5.45
N GLY A 25 -6.60 14.71 -4.77
CA GLY A 25 -6.25 13.47 -4.07
C GLY A 25 -5.82 12.33 -5.02
N VAL A 26 -6.15 12.43 -6.31
CA VAL A 26 -5.76 11.47 -7.36
C VAL A 26 -4.24 11.49 -7.59
N TYR A 27 -3.58 12.64 -7.39
CA TYR A 27 -2.12 12.70 -7.44
C TYR A 27 -1.49 11.94 -6.26
N GLY A 28 -2.08 12.04 -5.08
CA GLY A 28 -1.64 11.31 -3.89
C GLY A 28 -1.75 9.79 -4.06
N SER A 29 -2.84 9.28 -4.64
CA SER A 29 -3.01 7.84 -4.87
C SER A 29 -1.94 7.26 -5.81
N GLY A 30 -1.49 8.04 -6.81
CA GLY A 30 -0.39 7.64 -7.69
C GLY A 30 0.95 7.45 -6.95
N VAL A 31 1.28 8.37 -6.04
CA VAL A 31 2.50 8.27 -5.20
C VAL A 31 2.41 7.05 -4.29
N ILE A 32 1.25 6.79 -3.69
CA ILE A 32 1.03 5.64 -2.81
C ILE A 32 1.18 4.31 -3.55
N ARG A 33 0.60 4.23 -4.76
CA ARG A 33 0.77 3.07 -5.64
C ARG A 33 2.23 2.87 -6.02
N TYR A 34 2.97 3.94 -6.32
CA TYR A 34 4.40 3.84 -6.62
C TYR A 34 5.21 3.31 -5.43
N LEU A 35 4.98 3.83 -4.22
CA LEU A 35 5.62 3.32 -2.99
C LEU A 35 5.36 1.82 -2.79
N MET A 36 4.12 1.39 -2.99
CA MET A 36 3.74 -0.03 -2.90
C MET A 36 4.43 -0.87 -3.98
N ALA A 37 4.50 -0.39 -5.23
CA ALA A 37 5.20 -1.07 -6.31
C ALA A 37 6.72 -1.22 -6.06
N GLN A 38 7.31 -0.28 -5.31
CA GLN A 38 8.71 -0.36 -4.87
C GLN A 38 8.91 -1.16 -3.57
N ASN A 39 7.87 -1.81 -3.04
CA ASN A 39 7.87 -2.51 -1.75
C ASN A 39 8.26 -1.62 -0.55
N ILE A 40 8.01 -0.31 -0.64
CA ILE A 40 8.29 0.65 0.43
C ILE A 40 7.07 0.74 1.33
N TYR A 41 7.17 0.14 2.53
CA TYR A 41 6.13 0.14 3.54
C TYR A 41 6.58 0.88 4.80
N LEU A 42 5.96 2.02 5.06
CA LEU A 42 6.20 2.80 6.27
C LEU A 42 5.40 2.21 7.44
N PRO A 43 6.00 2.12 8.65
CA PRO A 43 5.38 1.44 9.78
C PRO A 43 4.21 2.21 10.40
N TYR A 44 4.09 3.50 10.11
CA TYR A 44 3.03 4.35 10.64
C TYR A 44 2.35 5.12 9.53
N VAL A 45 1.01 5.05 9.47
CA VAL A 45 0.20 5.65 8.41
C VAL A 45 -0.97 6.38 9.05
N ILE A 46 -1.14 7.66 8.72
CA ILE A 46 -2.30 8.48 9.11
C ILE A 46 -2.94 8.97 7.82
N GLY A 47 -4.26 8.87 7.71
CA GLY A 47 -5.01 9.41 6.58
C GLY A 47 -6.31 10.07 7.00
N VAL A 48 -6.74 11.11 6.28
CA VAL A 48 -8.01 11.82 6.49
C VAL A 48 -8.85 11.83 5.20
N SER A 49 -10.16 11.61 5.32
CA SER A 49 -11.10 11.57 4.18
C SER A 49 -10.62 10.64 3.05
N SER A 50 -10.46 11.13 1.83
CA SER A 50 -9.94 10.35 0.69
C SER A 50 -8.52 9.78 0.93
N GLY A 51 -7.71 10.44 1.77
CA GLY A 51 -6.40 9.95 2.20
C GLY A 51 -6.50 8.73 3.12
N ALA A 52 -7.57 8.60 3.92
CA ALA A 52 -7.80 7.43 4.76
C ALA A 52 -8.08 6.19 3.89
N CYS A 53 -8.92 6.31 2.86
CA CYS A 53 -9.21 5.21 1.94
C CYS A 53 -7.95 4.71 1.22
N ASN A 54 -7.11 5.63 0.72
CA ASN A 54 -5.83 5.28 0.12
C ASN A 54 -4.86 4.65 1.14
N GLY A 55 -4.85 5.14 2.37
CA GLY A 55 -4.08 4.59 3.47
C GLY A 55 -4.52 3.18 3.84
N SER A 56 -5.82 2.90 3.88
CA SER A 56 -6.36 1.55 4.13
C SER A 56 -5.87 0.56 3.07
N ASN A 57 -5.84 0.96 1.80
CA ASN A 57 -5.31 0.15 0.70
C ASN A 57 -3.80 -0.10 0.83
N TYR A 58 -3.06 0.93 1.27
CA TYR A 58 -1.62 0.83 1.51
C TYR A 58 -1.29 -0.15 2.65
N VAL A 59 -2.03 -0.07 3.75
CA VAL A 59 -1.88 -0.97 4.90
C VAL A 59 -2.30 -2.39 4.57
N SER A 60 -3.39 -2.58 3.82
CA SER A 60 -3.83 -3.90 3.35
C SER A 60 -2.97 -4.46 2.21
N ARG A 61 -2.02 -3.67 1.70
CA ARG A 61 -1.14 -3.98 0.55
C ARG A 61 -1.94 -4.31 -0.71
N GLN A 62 -3.12 -3.74 -0.85
CA GLN A 62 -3.99 -3.92 -2.00
C GLN A 62 -3.66 -2.86 -3.05
N ILE A 63 -2.73 -3.21 -3.94
CA ILE A 63 -2.35 -2.41 -5.13
C ILE A 63 -3.49 -2.36 -6.15
N GLU A 64 -4.35 -3.38 -6.17
CA GLU A 64 -5.40 -3.57 -7.16
C GLU A 64 -6.77 -3.38 -6.55
N HIS A 65 -7.56 -2.49 -7.14
CA HIS A 65 -9.01 -2.47 -6.97
C HIS A 65 -9.66 -2.82 -8.30
N THR A 66 -10.36 -3.96 -8.28
CA THR A 66 -11.29 -4.46 -9.30
C THR A 66 -10.69 -5.23 -10.48
N VAL A 67 -10.09 -6.39 -10.20
CA VAL A 67 -10.60 -7.57 -10.92
C VAL A 67 -11.88 -8.00 -10.19
N PRO A 68 -13.03 -8.17 -10.86
CA PRO A 68 -14.16 -8.85 -10.26
C PRO A 68 -13.62 -10.14 -9.66
N ARG A 69 -13.87 -10.35 -8.37
CA ARG A 69 -13.50 -11.62 -7.73
C ARG A 69 -14.31 -12.67 -8.48
N THR A 70 -13.69 -13.34 -9.44
CA THR A 70 -14.24 -14.54 -10.03
C THR A 70 -14.25 -15.55 -8.88
N GLN A 71 -15.33 -15.55 -8.09
CA GLN A 71 -15.79 -16.77 -7.46
C GLN A 71 -16.22 -17.69 -8.61
N ASN A 72 -15.24 -18.25 -9.31
CA ASN A 72 -15.45 -19.50 -9.97
C ASN A 72 -14.17 -20.32 -9.83
N SER A 73 -14.22 -21.21 -8.87
CA SER A 73 -13.41 -22.42 -8.80
C SER A 73 -13.76 -23.34 -9.98
N ASN A 74 -13.49 -22.90 -11.21
CA ASN A 74 -13.44 -23.76 -12.39
C ASN A 74 -12.29 -23.29 -13.29
N PRO A 75 -11.13 -23.98 -13.27
CA PRO A 75 -9.89 -23.53 -13.92
C PRO A 75 -9.82 -23.76 -15.44
N GLN A 76 -10.93 -24.02 -16.15
CA GLN A 76 -10.83 -24.54 -17.52
C GLN A 76 -11.04 -23.59 -18.70
N HIS A 77 -11.48 -22.35 -18.56
CA HIS A 77 -11.63 -21.48 -19.74
C HIS A 77 -10.88 -20.16 -19.54
N GLY A 78 -9.67 -20.10 -20.12
CA GLY A 78 -8.95 -18.85 -20.30
C GLY A 78 -9.74 -17.89 -21.18
N GLN A 79 -9.74 -16.61 -20.81
CA GLN A 79 -9.09 -15.57 -21.59
C GLN A 79 -9.00 -14.30 -20.72
N THR A 80 -7.80 -13.76 -20.65
CA THR A 80 -7.47 -12.40 -20.21
C THR A 80 -7.84 -11.41 -21.33
N TYR A 81 -7.90 -10.11 -20.99
CA TYR A 81 -8.10 -8.92 -21.83
C TYR A 81 -9.54 -8.39 -21.93
N LEU A 82 -9.87 -7.42 -21.08
CA LEU A 82 -10.20 -6.03 -21.44
C LEU A 82 -9.72 -5.09 -20.32
#